data_AF-A0A2M8NJR5-F1
#
_entry.id   AF-A0A2M8NJR5-F1
#
_cell.length_a   1.000
_cell.length_b   1.000
_cell.length_c   1.000
_cell.angle_alpha   90.00
_cell.angle_beta   90.00
_cell.angle_gamma   90.00
#
_symmetry.space_group_name_H-M   'P 1'
#
loop_
_entity.id
_entity.type
_entity.pdbx_description
1 polymer ?
#
loop_
_entity_poly.entity_id
_entity_poly.type
_entity_poly.pdbx_seq_one_letter_code
_entity_poly.pdbx_strand_id
1 'polypeptide(L)' 'MNAGHNAAWEQEWMVAVAAYGKAVQEFPNDPEAHIHLGLGLLELGRLEDALKVYTRANQLAPDDPVPLE' A
#
# COMPACT_ATOMS: atom_id res chain seq x y z
N MET A 1 16.80 -10.82 -14.00
CA MET A 1 17.21 -11.35 -12.69
C MET A 1 16.02 -11.14 -11.76
N ASN A 2 15.14 -12.12 -11.53
CA ASN A 2 14.00 -11.99 -10.58
C ASN A 2 13.40 -13.35 -10.16
N ALA A 3 14.19 -14.42 -10.17
CA ALA A 3 13.69 -15.78 -9.91
C ALA A 3 14.03 -16.32 -8.51
N GLY A 4 14.53 -15.48 -7.60
CA GLY A 4 15.21 -15.96 -6.39
C GLY A 4 14.55 -15.68 -5.04
N HIS A 5 13.74 -14.63 -4.87
CA HIS A 5 13.56 -14.06 -3.51
C HIS A 5 12.20 -14.22 -2.80
N ASN A 6 11.06 -14.40 -3.47
CA ASN A 6 9.89 -13.68 -2.93
C ASN A 6 8.91 -14.41 -2.00
N ALA A 7 9.03 -15.69 -1.63
CA ALA A 7 7.99 -16.29 -0.75
C ALA A 7 7.95 -15.67 0.67
N ALA A 8 9.11 -15.36 1.24
CA ALA A 8 9.21 -14.71 2.55
C ALA A 8 8.76 -13.24 2.47
N TRP A 9 9.17 -12.52 1.41
CA TRP A 9 8.74 -11.15 1.17
C TRP A 9 7.26 -11.06 0.86
N GLU A 10 6.68 -11.90 0.00
CA GLU A 10 5.23 -12.00 -0.21
C GLU A 10 4.47 -12.25 1.09
N GLN A 11 5.02 -13.09 1.98
CA GLN A 11 4.43 -13.32 3.30
C GLN A 11 4.48 -12.05 4.16
N GLU A 12 5.61 -11.32 4.14
CA GLU A 12 5.74 -10.04 4.84
C GLU A 12 4.80 -8.97 4.27
N TRP A 13 4.65 -8.91 2.94
CA TRP A 13 3.73 -8.00 2.26
C TRP A 13 2.27 -8.33 2.56
N MET A 14 1.90 -9.61 2.63
CA MET A 14 0.56 -10.01 3.08
C MET A 14 0.27 -9.58 4.51
N VAL A 15 1.24 -9.74 5.42
CA VAL A 15 1.10 -9.27 6.81
C VAL A 15 1.02 -7.75 6.87
N ALA A 16 1.84 -7.03 6.09
CA ALA A 16 1.82 -5.59 5.99
C ALA A 16 0.47 -5.08 5.48
N VAL A 17 -0.05 -5.64 4.38
CA VAL A 17 -1.38 -5.30 3.84
C VAL A 17 -2.48 -5.55 4.87
N ALA A 18 -2.40 -6.63 5.64
CA ALA A 18 -3.38 -6.88 6.70
C ALA A 18 -3.28 -5.88 7.86
N ALA A 19 -2.07 -5.50 8.27
CA ALA A 19 -1.83 -4.53 9.32
C ALA A 19 -2.26 -3.12 8.91
N TYR A 20 -1.83 -2.66 7.74
CA TYR A 20 -2.21 -1.35 7.19
C TYR A 20 -3.69 -1.31 6.80
N GLY A 21 -4.28 -2.42 6.36
CA GLY A 21 -5.71 -2.53 6.14
C GLY A 21 -6.54 -2.26 7.41
N LYS A 22 -6.05 -2.69 8.59
CA LYS A 22 -6.65 -2.31 9.88
C LYS A 22 -6.35 -0.86 10.23
N ALA A 23 -5.14 -0.39 9.99
CA ALA A 23 -4.78 1.02 10.24
C ALA A 23 -5.68 1.98 9.45
N VAL A 24 -5.99 1.68 8.20
CA VAL A 24 -6.92 2.48 7.37
C VAL A 24 -8.36 2.40 7.87
N GLN A 25 -8.76 1.32 8.55
CA GLN A 25 -10.10 1.25 9.18
C GLN A 25 -10.19 2.11 10.44
N GLU A 26 -9.15 2.10 11.29
CA GLU A 26 -9.09 2.91 12.51
C GLU A 26 -8.81 4.39 12.19
N PHE A 27 -8.01 4.66 11.17
CA PHE A 27 -7.56 5.99 10.73
C PHE A 27 -7.86 6.19 9.23
N PRO A 28 -9.13 6.36 8.85
CA PRO A 28 -9.54 6.47 7.43
C PRO A 28 -9.09 7.75 6.74
N ASN A 29 -8.52 8.70 7.49
CA ASN A 29 -8.00 9.96 6.96
C ASN A 29 -6.48 10.10 7.10
N ASP A 30 -5.79 9.02 7.48
CA ASP A 30 -4.32 9.01 7.54
C ASP A 30 -3.74 8.67 6.16
N PRO A 31 -3.11 9.62 5.44
CA PRO A 31 -2.52 9.38 4.13
C PRO A 31 -1.38 8.36 4.20
N GLU A 32 -0.61 8.32 5.28
CA GLU A 32 0.55 7.43 5.41
C GLU A 32 0.13 5.95 5.50
N ALA A 33 -0.96 5.67 6.23
CA ALA A 33 -1.55 4.33 6.28
C ALA A 33 -2.03 3.85 4.89
N HIS A 34 -2.56 4.77 4.07
CA HIS A 34 -2.96 4.47 2.70
C HIS A 34 -1.73 4.22 1.80
N ILE A 35 -0.67 5.03 1.91
CA ILE A 35 0.57 4.86 1.15
C ILE A 35 1.18 3.48 1.41
N HIS A 36 1.33 3.10 2.68
CA HIS A 36 1.92 1.82 3.04
C HIS A 36 1.06 0.61 2.64
N LEU A 37 -0.26 0.75 2.68
CA LEU A 37 -1.17 -0.26 2.15
C LEU A 37 -1.03 -0.39 0.62
N GLY A 38 -0.91 0.73 -0.10
CA GLY A 38 -0.68 0.77 -1.54
C GLY A 38 0.63 0.09 -1.95
N LEU A 39 1.72 0.33 -1.21
CA LEU A 39 3.02 -0.30 -1.43
C LEU A 39 2.93 -1.83 -1.29
N GLY A 40 2.35 -2.32 -0.20
CA GLY A 40 2.18 -3.76 0.01
C GLY A 40 1.28 -4.41 -1.04
N LEU A 41 0.25 -3.72 -1.52
CA LEU A 41 -0.61 -4.20 -2.60
C LEU A 41 0.13 -4.24 -3.95
N LEU A 42 1.00 -3.27 -4.22
CA LEU A 42 1.83 -3.22 -5.43
C LEU A 42 2.81 -4.41 -5.48
N GLU A 43 3.49 -4.69 -4.37
CA GLU A 43 4.43 -5.82 -4.25
C GLU A 43 3.72 -7.18 -4.38
N LEU A 44 2.47 -7.28 -3.95
CA LEU A 44 1.62 -8.47 -4.17
C LEU A 44 1.00 -8.53 -5.57
N GLY A 45 1.31 -7.59 -6.47
CA GLY A 45 0.77 -7.52 -7.82
C GLY A 45 -0.71 -7.09 -7.90
N ARG A 46 -1.30 -6.60 -6.81
CA ARG A 46 -2.68 -6.09 -6.73
C ARG A 46 -2.76 -4.62 -7.13
N LEU A 47 -2.34 -4.33 -8.36
CA LEU A 47 -2.18 -2.97 -8.89
C LEU A 47 -3.47 -2.14 -8.85
N GLU A 48 -4.63 -2.74 -9.15
CA GLU A 48 -5.91 -2.03 -9.14
C GLU A 48 -6.30 -1.56 -7.73
N ASP A 49 -6.01 -2.35 -6.70
CA ASP A 49 -6.30 -1.98 -5.33
C ASP A 49 -5.27 -0.99 -4.78
N ALA A 50 -3.99 -1.15 -5.13
CA ALA A 50 -2.95 -0.18 -4.81
C ALA A 50 -3.32 1.21 -5.35
N LEU A 51 -3.77 1.31 -6.60
CA LEU A 51 -4.17 2.58 -7.22
C LEU A 51 -5.32 3.26 -6.47
N LYS A 52 -6.35 2.51 -6.05
CA LYS A 52 -7.48 3.06 -5.28
C LYS A 52 -6.99 3.69 -3.97
N VAL A 53 -6.11 2.97 -3.27
CA VAL A 53 -5.61 3.40 -1.96
C VAL A 53 -4.66 4.60 -2.11
N TYR A 54 -3.78 4.61 -3.11
CA TYR A 54 -2.95 5.78 -3.42
C TYR A 54 -3.78 6.99 -3.84
N THR A 55 -4.83 6.79 -4.63
CA THR A 55 -5.76 7.87 -4.99
C THR A 55 -6.40 8.47 -3.74
N ARG A 56 -6.74 7.63 -2.75
CA ARG A 56 -7.28 8.10 -1.47
C ARG A 56 -6.24 8.85 -0.64
N ALA A 57 -4.99 8.36 -0.59
CA ALA A 57 -3.89 9.08 0.06
C ALA A 57 -3.71 10.49 -0.54
N ASN A 58 -3.69 10.60 -1.87
CA ASN A 58 -3.60 11.88 -2.58
C ASN A 58 -4.78 12.82 -2.29
N GLN A 59 -5.98 12.29 -2.12
CA GLN A 59 -7.15 13.11 -1.73
C GLN A 59 -7.04 13.63 -0.30
N LEU A 60 -6.38 12.90 0.59
CA LEU A 60 -6.23 13.25 2.01
C LEU A 60 -5.09 14.24 2.22
N ALA A 61 -4.00 14.10 1.46
CA ALA A 61 -2.86 15.00 1.46
C ALA A 61 -2.47 15.37 0.02
N PRO A 62 -3.16 16.33 -0.61
CA PRO A 62 -2.87 16.74 -1.99
C PRO A 62 -1.55 17.50 -2.15
N ASP A 63 -0.93 17.93 -1.03
CA ASP A 63 0.38 18.60 -0.98
C ASP A 63 1.55 17.63 -0.71
N ASP A 64 1.27 16.36 -0.38
CA ASP A 64 2.30 15.34 -0.16
C ASP A 64 2.39 14.47 -1.42
N PRO A 65 3.45 14.59 -2.24
CA PRO A 65 3.53 13.87 -3.50
C PRO A 65 3.71 12.38 -3.24
N VAL A 66 2.59 11.64 -3.28
CA VAL A 66 2.61 10.19 -3.42
C VAL A 66 3.41 9.84 -4.68
N PRO A 67 4.35 8.88 -4.61
CA PRO A 67 5.07 8.40 -5.78
C PRO A 67 4.12 7.58 -6.66
N LEU A 68 3.33 8.27 -7.48
CA LEU A 68 2.63 7.72 -8.64
C LEU A 68 3.58 7.85 -9.83
N GLU A 69 4.54 6.95 -9.96
CA GLU A 69 5.30 6.75 -11.21
C GLU A 69 4.65 5.67 -12.09
#